data_AF-A0A2G5I989-F1
#
_entry.id   AF-A0A2G5I989-F1
#
_cell.length_a   1.000
_cell.length_b   1.000
_cell.length_c   1.000
_cell.angle_alpha   90.00
_cell.angle_beta   90.00
_cell.angle_gamma   90.00
#
_symmetry.space_group_name_H-M   'P 1'
#
loop_
_entity.id
_entity.type
_entity.pdbx_description
1 polymer ?
#
loop_
_entity_poly.entity_id
_entity_poly.type
_entity_poly.pdbx_seq_one_letter_code
_entity_poly.pdbx_strand_id
1 'polypeptide(L)'
;MIGVADRTPCFLAEADWRNIPFSGDGPPKTILDMLLDSLTEIPGVLAAAENLSKGGLSRYVLVQKAFELAYRVRCLIWDLEKWKNLHIWTYPAIAQEPDLRKLDLLALCKLITELHPYDARLGEALSCYTGAQLILARVAQRLGERSFLMRTALRPPHTLHELVSAIVLVSKAQITAEDSNLISLIVTTFPLKVAQGTTELQDPELHKAIRDLLDQVAAEFSRRYNLKYTTSSQA
;
A
#
# COMPACT_ATOMS: atom_id res chain seq x y z
N MET A 1 22.57 22.14 -14.89
CA MET A 1 21.38 21.27 -14.83
C MET A 1 21.76 20.12 -13.91
N ILE A 2 21.29 20.12 -12.67
CA ILE A 2 21.72 19.12 -11.65
C ILE A 2 21.07 17.80 -12.04
N GLY A 3 21.89 16.81 -12.43
CA GLY A 3 21.40 15.50 -12.82
C GLY A 3 20.87 14.73 -11.61
N VAL A 4 20.00 13.74 -11.83
CA VAL A 4 19.53 12.84 -10.75
C VAL A 4 20.70 12.12 -10.06
N ALA A 5 21.86 12.01 -10.73
CA ALA A 5 23.12 11.47 -10.20
C ALA A 5 23.90 12.43 -9.29
N ASP A 6 23.57 13.72 -9.25
CA ASP A 6 24.21 14.74 -8.42
C ASP A 6 23.48 14.96 -7.07
N ARG A 7 22.45 14.15 -6.78
CA ARG A 7 21.73 14.23 -5.52
C ARG A 7 22.54 13.56 -4.42
N THR A 8 23.12 14.35 -3.53
CA THR A 8 23.72 13.87 -2.29
C THR A 8 22.70 13.01 -1.53
N PRO A 9 23.09 11.84 -0.99
CA PRO A 9 22.23 11.06 -0.10
C PRO A 9 21.75 11.98 1.03
N CYS A 10 20.45 12.22 1.12
CA CYS A 10 19.88 12.94 2.24
C CYS A 10 19.68 11.98 3.41
N PHE A 11 19.38 12.50 4.61
CA PHE A 11 19.17 11.67 5.80
C PHE A 11 18.14 10.53 5.58
N LEU A 12 17.19 10.71 4.64
CA LEU A 12 16.22 9.67 4.23
C LEU A 12 16.86 8.48 3.46
N ALA A 13 18.16 8.50 3.20
CA ALA A 13 18.87 7.42 2.53
C ALA A 13 19.37 6.33 3.51
N GLU A 14 19.47 6.61 4.81
CA GLU A 14 20.00 5.69 5.83
C GLU A 14 18.88 5.04 6.65
N ALA A 15 18.79 3.70 6.72
CA ALA A 15 17.67 3.00 7.37
C ALA A 15 17.32 3.49 8.80
N ASP A 16 18.28 4.08 9.51
CA ASP A 16 18.12 4.65 10.84
C ASP A 16 17.15 5.85 10.90
N TRP A 17 16.93 6.57 9.79
CA TRP A 17 15.97 7.69 9.74
C TRP A 17 14.54 7.27 10.10
N ARG A 18 14.18 6.00 9.85
CA ARG A 18 12.87 5.43 10.19
C ARG A 18 12.65 5.37 11.71
N ASN A 19 13.74 5.34 12.49
CA ASN A 19 13.69 5.31 13.95
C ASN A 19 13.82 6.70 14.59
N ILE A 20 14.11 7.74 13.81
CA ILE A 20 14.22 9.10 14.32
C ILE A 20 12.80 9.63 14.58
N PRO A 21 12.42 9.99 15.82
CA PRO A 21 11.15 10.65 16.09
C PRO A 21 11.07 11.97 15.31
N PHE A 22 9.87 12.49 15.05
CA PHE A 22 9.74 13.81 14.43
C PHE A 22 10.60 14.84 15.20
N SER A 23 11.27 15.73 14.48
CA SER A 23 12.23 16.67 15.06
C SER A 23 11.60 17.51 16.19
N GLY A 24 12.16 17.42 17.41
CA GLY A 24 11.85 18.27 18.58
C GLY A 24 10.50 17.97 19.23
N ASP A 25 10.49 17.57 20.51
CA ASP A 25 9.32 17.39 21.42
C ASP A 25 8.01 16.83 20.81
N GLY A 26 8.09 16.20 19.64
CA GLY A 26 6.95 15.74 18.87
C GLY A 26 6.40 14.46 19.46
N PRO A 27 5.11 14.16 19.20
CA PRO A 27 4.54 12.89 19.63
C PRO A 27 5.31 11.71 19.01
N PRO A 28 5.37 10.57 19.70
CA PRO A 28 5.97 9.36 19.13
C PRO A 28 5.26 8.99 17.82
N LYS A 29 6.02 8.44 16.85
CA LYS A 29 5.49 8.00 15.56
C LYS A 29 4.32 7.05 15.76
N THR A 30 3.24 7.30 15.03
CA THR A 30 2.08 6.42 15.01
C THR A 30 2.37 5.17 14.16
N ILE A 31 1.48 4.18 14.27
CA ILE A 31 1.53 2.96 13.46
C ILE A 31 1.46 3.27 11.96
N LEU A 32 0.67 4.29 11.60
CA LEU A 32 0.60 4.81 10.23
C LEU A 32 1.92 5.47 9.80
N ASP A 33 2.56 6.25 10.67
CA ASP A 33 3.84 6.90 10.34
C ASP A 33 4.95 5.88 10.05
N MET A 34 5.04 4.82 10.87
CA MET A 34 6.01 3.73 10.64
C MET A 34 5.75 2.97 9.33
N LEU A 35 4.49 2.89 8.90
CA LEU A 35 4.12 2.30 7.61
C LEU A 35 4.47 3.24 6.45
N LEU A 36 4.20 4.54 6.60
CA LEU A 36 4.54 5.55 5.62
C LEU A 36 6.06 5.59 5.37
N ASP A 37 6.88 5.38 6.41
CA ASP A 37 8.33 5.26 6.26
C ASP A 37 8.76 4.11 5.34
N SER A 38 7.99 3.02 5.31
CA SER A 38 8.22 1.90 4.38
C SER A 38 7.68 2.20 2.98
N LEU A 39 6.61 3.00 2.89
CA LEU A 39 5.97 3.40 1.63
C LEU A 39 6.82 4.36 0.79
N THR A 40 7.67 5.19 1.41
CA THR A 40 8.55 6.13 0.69
C THR A 40 9.55 5.45 -0.26
N GLU A 41 9.88 4.18 -0.02
CA GLU A 41 10.77 3.38 -0.87
C GLU A 41 10.06 2.82 -2.13
N ILE A 42 8.74 2.65 -2.09
CA ILE A 42 7.97 2.00 -3.16
C ILE A 42 8.08 2.75 -4.50
N PRO A 43 8.00 4.09 -4.57
CA PRO A 43 8.25 4.82 -5.80
C PRO A 43 9.61 4.52 -6.43
N GLY A 44 10.66 4.34 -5.61
CA GLY A 44 12.00 3.98 -6.09
C GLY A 44 12.04 2.58 -6.70
N VAL A 45 11.31 1.63 -6.13
CA VAL A 45 11.14 0.27 -6.66
C VAL A 45 10.37 0.28 -7.98
N LEU A 46 9.30 1.06 -8.08
CA LEU A 46 8.52 1.22 -9.31
C LEU A 46 9.37 1.82 -10.44
N ALA A 47 10.09 2.92 -10.17
CA ALA A 47 10.96 3.56 -11.15
C ALA A 47 12.07 2.61 -11.63
N ALA A 48 12.65 1.81 -10.74
CA ALA A 48 13.64 0.80 -11.11
C ALA A 48 13.02 -0.30 -12.00
N ALA A 49 11.81 -0.77 -11.69
CA ALA A 49 11.10 -1.76 -12.50
C ALA A 49 10.77 -1.23 -13.90
N GLU A 50 10.36 0.02 -14.02
CA GLU A 50 10.13 0.68 -15.31
C GLU A 50 11.42 0.91 -16.11
N ASN A 51 12.51 1.29 -15.45
CA ASN A 51 13.79 1.47 -16.14
C ASN A 51 14.32 0.14 -16.70
N LEU A 52 14.07 -0.98 -16.01
CA LEU A 52 14.37 -2.32 -16.53
C LEU A 52 13.50 -2.69 -17.74
N SER A 53 12.31 -2.12 -17.91
CA SER A 53 11.44 -2.41 -19.07
C SER A 53 11.78 -1.59 -20.31
N LYS A 54 12.42 -0.42 -20.15
CA LYS A 54 12.75 0.51 -21.25
C LYS A 54 13.92 0.06 -22.15
N GLY A 55 14.66 -0.99 -21.79
CA GLY A 55 15.77 -1.54 -22.59
C GLY A 55 17.03 -0.65 -22.58
N GLY A 56 18.04 -1.03 -23.39
CA GLY A 56 19.29 -0.26 -23.53
C GLY A 56 20.43 -0.62 -22.57
N LEU A 57 20.23 -1.59 -21.66
CA LEU A 57 21.28 -2.11 -20.79
C LEU A 57 21.92 -3.37 -21.39
N SER A 58 23.21 -3.57 -21.13
CA SER A 58 23.87 -4.84 -21.45
C SER A 58 23.24 -5.98 -20.63
N ARG A 59 23.29 -7.21 -21.16
CA ARG A 59 22.68 -8.38 -20.52
C ARG A 59 23.14 -8.57 -19.06
N TYR A 60 24.43 -8.39 -18.81
CA TYR A 60 25.01 -8.51 -17.48
C TYR A 60 24.45 -7.46 -16.50
N VAL A 61 24.42 -6.20 -16.92
CA VAL A 61 23.90 -5.09 -16.11
C VAL A 61 22.40 -5.27 -15.84
N LEU A 62 21.64 -5.74 -16.83
CA LEU A 62 20.22 -6.03 -16.67
C LEU A 62 19.96 -7.13 -15.64
N VAL A 63 20.75 -8.21 -15.65
CA VAL A 63 20.67 -9.29 -14.65
C VAL A 63 20.99 -8.76 -13.26
N GLN A 64 22.08 -8.01 -13.11
CA GLN A 64 22.46 -7.43 -11.82
C GLN A 64 21.36 -6.52 -11.26
N LYS A 65 20.84 -5.60 -12.09
CA LYS A 65 19.77 -4.67 -11.69
C LYS A 65 18.47 -5.39 -11.34
N ALA A 66 18.15 -6.49 -12.03
CA ALA A 66 17.00 -7.31 -11.70
C ALA A 66 17.15 -8.02 -10.35
N PHE A 67 18.35 -8.52 -10.01
CA PHE A 67 18.64 -9.09 -8.69
C PHE A 67 18.57 -8.05 -7.58
N GLU A 68 19.16 -6.87 -7.78
CA GLU A 68 19.08 -5.75 -6.83
C GLU A 68 17.62 -5.35 -6.57
N LEU A 69 16.81 -5.24 -7.62
CA LEU A 69 15.39 -4.94 -7.50
C LEU A 69 14.62 -6.03 -6.76
N ALA A 70 14.84 -7.30 -7.10
CA ALA A 70 14.19 -8.42 -6.42
C ALA A 70 14.55 -8.45 -4.93
N TYR A 71 15.82 -8.22 -4.58
CA TYR A 71 16.23 -8.12 -3.18
C TYR A 71 15.49 -6.99 -2.45
N ARG A 72 15.43 -5.78 -3.05
CA ARG A 72 14.68 -4.66 -2.46
C ARG A 72 13.20 -4.96 -2.28
N VAL A 73 12.54 -5.56 -3.28
CA VAL A 73 11.12 -5.97 -3.18
C VAL A 73 10.93 -6.95 -2.03
N ARG A 74 11.81 -7.95 -1.90
CA ARG A 74 11.75 -8.93 -0.81
C ARG A 74 11.94 -8.28 0.57
N CYS A 75 12.89 -7.36 0.71
CA CYS A 75 13.08 -6.60 1.94
C CYS A 75 11.83 -5.79 2.31
N LEU A 76 11.21 -5.09 1.34
CA LEU A 76 9.99 -4.32 1.62
C LEU A 76 8.80 -5.21 1.99
N ILE A 77 8.61 -6.35 1.32
CA ILE A 77 7.58 -7.33 1.71
C ILE A 77 7.83 -7.79 3.15
N TRP A 78 9.08 -8.09 3.50
CA TRP A 78 9.45 -8.48 4.85
C TRP A 78 9.18 -7.38 5.89
N ASP A 79 9.54 -6.13 5.58
CA ASP A 79 9.31 -4.97 6.44
C ASP A 79 7.81 -4.76 6.69
N LEU A 80 6.98 -4.88 5.66
CA LEU A 80 5.51 -4.78 5.78
C LEU A 80 4.93 -5.94 6.61
N GLU A 81 5.38 -7.17 6.40
CA GLU A 81 4.95 -8.31 7.21
C GLU A 81 5.38 -8.17 8.68
N LYS A 82 6.60 -7.72 8.91
CA LYS A 82 7.10 -7.41 10.25
C LYS A 82 6.25 -6.31 10.89
N TRP A 83 5.93 -5.25 10.16
CA TRP A 83 5.07 -4.17 10.64
C TRP A 83 3.69 -4.70 11.06
N LYS A 84 3.04 -5.53 10.23
CA LYS A 84 1.74 -6.15 10.58
C LYS A 84 1.86 -6.96 11.87
N ASN A 85 2.89 -7.79 11.98
CA ASN A 85 3.09 -8.68 13.12
C ASN A 85 3.45 -7.95 14.42
N LEU A 86 4.06 -6.77 14.34
CA LEU A 86 4.45 -6.00 15.51
C LEU A 86 3.39 -4.97 15.95
N HIS A 87 2.67 -4.37 15.01
CA HIS A 87 1.91 -3.14 15.29
C HIS A 87 0.40 -3.29 15.21
N ILE A 88 -0.15 -4.06 14.26
CA ILE A 88 -1.62 -4.20 14.18
C ILE A 88 -2.18 -4.76 15.49
N TRP A 89 -1.50 -5.76 16.05
CA TRP A 89 -1.93 -6.44 17.28
C TRP A 89 -1.74 -5.64 18.57
N THR A 90 -1.18 -4.44 18.51
CA THR A 90 -1.08 -3.56 19.69
C THR A 90 -2.33 -2.69 19.88
N TYR A 91 -3.29 -2.74 18.96
CA TYR A 91 -4.52 -1.96 19.08
C TYR A 91 -5.41 -2.49 20.22
N PRO A 92 -5.93 -1.63 21.12
CA PRO A 92 -6.70 -2.06 22.28
C PRO A 92 -7.88 -2.98 21.95
N ALA A 93 -8.54 -2.77 20.82
CA ALA A 93 -9.69 -3.56 20.38
C ALA A 93 -9.35 -5.03 20.03
N ILE A 94 -8.10 -5.34 19.69
CA ILE A 94 -7.67 -6.67 19.24
C ILE A 94 -6.47 -7.24 20.03
N ALA A 95 -5.85 -6.45 20.90
CA ALA A 95 -4.65 -6.82 21.65
C ALA A 95 -4.89 -7.95 22.67
N GLN A 96 -6.14 -8.17 23.09
CA GLN A 96 -6.49 -9.13 24.13
C GLN A 96 -6.68 -10.57 23.62
N GLU A 97 -6.65 -10.77 22.30
CA GLU A 97 -7.09 -12.01 21.65
C GLU A 97 -5.92 -12.63 20.86
N PRO A 98 -5.05 -13.43 21.51
CA PRO A 98 -3.81 -13.93 20.90
C PRO A 98 -4.04 -14.87 19.72
N ASP A 99 -5.19 -15.55 19.67
CA ASP A 99 -5.55 -16.46 18.58
C ASP A 99 -5.83 -15.73 17.25
N LEU A 100 -6.15 -14.43 17.30
CA LEU A 100 -6.41 -13.63 16.11
C LEU A 100 -5.16 -13.36 15.28
N ARG A 101 -3.95 -13.55 15.84
CA ARG A 101 -2.69 -13.38 15.10
C ARG A 101 -2.50 -14.34 13.94
N LYS A 102 -3.29 -15.41 13.89
CA LYS A 102 -3.28 -16.43 12.83
C LYS A 102 -4.26 -16.12 11.70
N LEU A 103 -5.06 -15.06 11.81
CA LEU A 103 -6.01 -14.69 10.78
C LEU A 103 -5.31 -14.37 9.45
N ASP A 104 -5.91 -14.82 8.36
CA ASP A 104 -5.53 -14.33 7.03
C ASP A 104 -5.88 -12.85 6.86
N LEU A 105 -5.37 -12.24 5.79
CA LEU A 105 -5.55 -10.81 5.55
C LEU A 105 -7.02 -10.41 5.46
N LEU A 106 -7.85 -11.20 4.77
CA LEU A 106 -9.25 -10.86 4.56
C LEU A 106 -10.04 -10.99 5.86
N ALA A 107 -9.80 -12.03 6.64
CA ALA A 107 -10.41 -12.23 7.94
C ALA A 107 -10.01 -11.10 8.92
N LEU A 108 -8.74 -10.69 8.91
CA LEU A 108 -8.27 -9.53 9.68
C LEU A 108 -8.99 -8.24 9.25
N CYS A 109 -9.09 -7.99 7.95
CA CYS A 109 -9.79 -6.80 7.45
C CYS A 109 -11.27 -6.82 7.85
N LYS A 110 -11.96 -7.96 7.70
CA LYS A 110 -13.37 -8.13 8.12
C LYS A 110 -13.56 -7.82 9.59
N LEU A 111 -12.76 -8.45 10.45
CA LEU A 111 -12.78 -8.23 11.88
C LEU A 111 -12.66 -6.74 12.21
N ILE A 112 -11.66 -6.06 11.64
CA ILE A 112 -11.39 -4.64 11.89
C ILE A 112 -12.55 -3.76 11.40
N THR A 113 -13.12 -4.05 10.23
CA THR A 113 -14.25 -3.29 9.69
C THR A 113 -15.56 -3.49 10.46
N GLU A 114 -15.67 -4.57 11.23
CA GLU A 114 -16.85 -4.91 12.02
C GLU A 114 -16.73 -4.46 13.50
N LEU A 115 -15.61 -3.85 13.89
CA LEU A 115 -15.44 -3.31 15.24
C LEU A 115 -16.43 -2.17 15.51
N HIS A 116 -17.00 -2.18 16.72
CA HIS A 116 -17.90 -1.14 17.20
C HIS A 116 -17.41 -0.56 18.54
N PRO A 117 -17.07 0.74 18.60
CA PRO A 117 -17.01 1.70 17.49
C PRO A 117 -15.92 1.35 16.46
N TYR A 118 -16.12 1.76 15.20
CA TYR A 118 -15.14 1.54 14.13
C TYR A 118 -13.88 2.36 14.42
N ASP A 119 -12.71 1.73 14.31
CA ASP A 119 -11.43 2.39 14.52
C ASP A 119 -10.87 2.91 13.20
N ALA A 120 -11.18 4.19 12.91
CA ALA A 120 -10.75 4.85 11.69
C ALA A 120 -9.23 4.84 11.49
N ARG A 121 -8.42 4.97 12.56
CA ARG A 121 -6.95 5.01 12.45
C ARG A 121 -6.38 3.65 12.10
N LEU A 122 -6.95 2.59 12.67
CA LEU A 122 -6.61 1.23 12.29
C LEU A 122 -7.03 0.94 10.84
N GLY A 123 -8.20 1.43 10.42
CA GLY A 123 -8.67 1.39 9.03
C GLY A 123 -7.68 2.05 8.06
N GLU A 124 -7.26 3.29 8.34
CA GLU A 124 -6.27 4.03 7.55
C GLU A 124 -4.93 3.27 7.41
N ALA A 125 -4.44 2.69 8.50
CA ALA A 125 -3.21 1.89 8.50
C ALA A 125 -3.37 0.61 7.64
N LEU A 126 -4.51 -0.07 7.73
CA LEU A 126 -4.82 -1.24 6.91
C LEU A 126 -4.94 -0.89 5.42
N SER A 127 -5.59 0.24 5.09
CA SER A 127 -5.70 0.76 3.73
C SER A 127 -4.34 1.02 3.11
N CYS A 128 -3.43 1.68 3.83
CA CYS A 128 -2.06 1.89 3.38
C CYS A 128 -1.29 0.57 3.22
N TYR A 129 -1.44 -0.38 4.16
CA TYR A 129 -0.72 -1.65 4.14
C TYR A 129 -1.15 -2.51 2.94
N THR A 130 -2.46 -2.63 2.71
CA THR A 130 -3.01 -3.40 1.59
C THR A 130 -2.65 -2.78 0.24
N GLY A 131 -2.69 -1.45 0.12
CA GLY A 131 -2.20 -0.73 -1.06
C GLY A 131 -0.72 -0.96 -1.35
N ALA A 132 0.13 -0.90 -0.31
CA ALA A 132 1.57 -1.17 -0.40
C ALA A 132 1.86 -2.59 -0.90
N GLN A 133 1.22 -3.58 -0.27
CA GLN A 133 1.34 -4.99 -0.62
C GLN A 133 0.89 -5.24 -2.07
N LEU A 134 -0.19 -4.59 -2.52
CA LEU A 134 -0.65 -4.70 -3.90
C LEU A 134 0.38 -4.20 -4.91
N ILE A 135 1.03 -3.06 -4.65
CA ILE A 135 2.10 -2.58 -5.52
C ILE A 135 3.25 -3.59 -5.60
N LEU A 136 3.73 -4.05 -4.45
CA LEU A 136 4.87 -4.98 -4.39
C LEU A 136 4.53 -6.34 -5.00
N ALA A 137 3.31 -6.85 -4.79
CA ALA A 137 2.84 -8.08 -5.42
C ALA A 137 2.83 -7.98 -6.94
N ARG A 138 2.41 -6.83 -7.50
CA ARG A 138 2.45 -6.59 -8.95
C ARG A 138 3.87 -6.49 -9.49
N VAL A 139 4.77 -5.80 -8.79
CA VAL A 139 6.19 -5.74 -9.19
C VAL A 139 6.81 -7.14 -9.15
N ALA A 140 6.55 -7.90 -8.09
CA ALA A 140 7.01 -9.28 -7.95
C ALA A 140 6.48 -10.19 -9.06
N GLN A 141 5.18 -10.11 -9.39
CA GLN A 141 4.57 -10.87 -10.47
C GLN A 141 5.26 -10.57 -11.81
N ARG A 142 5.44 -9.29 -12.16
CA ARG A 142 6.11 -8.87 -13.40
C ARG A 142 7.56 -9.35 -13.50
N LEU A 143 8.28 -9.38 -12.37
CA LEU A 143 9.63 -9.95 -12.32
C LEU A 143 9.61 -11.48 -12.47
N GLY A 144 8.65 -12.15 -11.85
CA GLY A 144 8.46 -13.61 -11.93
C GLY A 144 7.96 -14.12 -13.29
N GLU A 145 7.27 -13.28 -14.06
CA GLU A 145 6.93 -13.57 -15.47
C GLU A 145 8.18 -13.62 -16.35
N ARG A 146 9.20 -12.81 -16.02
CA ARG A 146 10.45 -12.71 -16.80
C ARG A 146 11.53 -13.70 -16.38
N SER A 147 11.42 -14.31 -15.20
CA SER A 147 12.42 -15.26 -14.69
C SER A 147 11.84 -16.25 -13.69
N PHE A 148 12.09 -17.53 -13.92
CA PHE A 148 11.72 -18.60 -12.99
C PHE A 148 12.37 -18.43 -11.62
N LEU A 149 13.65 -18.04 -11.56
CA LEU A 149 14.37 -17.80 -10.31
C LEU A 149 13.74 -16.65 -9.52
N MET A 150 13.27 -15.59 -10.20
CA MET A 150 12.61 -14.47 -9.53
C MET A 150 11.23 -14.87 -9.03
N ARG A 151 10.50 -15.70 -9.79
CA ARG A 151 9.20 -16.24 -9.37
C ARG A 151 9.29 -17.07 -8.09
N THR A 152 10.36 -17.84 -7.93
CA THR A 152 10.55 -18.64 -6.71
C THR A 152 11.05 -17.79 -5.54
N ALA A 153 11.89 -16.77 -5.81
CA ALA A 153 12.45 -15.89 -4.80
C ALA A 153 11.45 -14.84 -4.27
N LEU A 154 10.55 -14.37 -5.14
CA LEU A 154 9.52 -13.37 -4.85
C LEU A 154 8.17 -14.08 -4.76
N ARG A 155 7.79 -14.48 -3.55
CA ARG A 155 6.46 -15.00 -3.25
C ARG A 155 5.73 -13.96 -2.39
N PRO A 156 4.88 -13.11 -3.00
CA PRO A 156 4.01 -12.24 -2.25
C PRO A 156 3.18 -13.06 -1.26
N PRO A 157 2.95 -12.56 -0.03
CA PRO A 157 2.19 -13.28 0.99
C PRO A 157 0.70 -13.40 0.66
N HIS A 158 0.21 -12.56 -0.25
CA HIS A 158 -1.20 -12.43 -0.62
C HIS A 158 -1.35 -12.38 -2.13
N THR A 159 -2.45 -12.93 -2.63
CA THR A 159 -2.83 -12.85 -4.04
C THR A 159 -3.37 -11.45 -4.38
N LEU A 160 -3.35 -11.10 -5.68
CA LEU A 160 -3.94 -9.83 -6.14
C LEU A 160 -5.43 -9.74 -5.78
N HIS A 161 -6.16 -10.85 -5.87
CA HIS A 161 -7.59 -10.91 -5.57
C HIS A 161 -7.85 -10.62 -4.08
N GLU A 162 -7.10 -11.26 -3.17
CA GLU A 162 -7.21 -11.00 -1.73
C GLU A 162 -6.89 -9.55 -1.39
N LEU A 163 -5.83 -9.00 -1.97
CA LEU A 163 -5.41 -7.62 -1.73
C LEU A 163 -6.45 -6.61 -2.21
N VAL A 164 -6.98 -6.80 -3.42
CA VAL A 164 -8.03 -5.92 -3.96
C VAL A 164 -9.33 -6.05 -3.16
N SER A 165 -9.71 -7.28 -2.78
CA SER A 165 -10.89 -7.52 -1.95
C SER A 165 -10.76 -6.85 -0.57
N ALA A 166 -9.59 -6.92 0.05
CA ALA A 166 -9.29 -6.24 1.30
C ALA A 166 -9.37 -4.72 1.16
N ILE A 167 -8.82 -4.15 0.07
CA ILE A 167 -8.91 -2.71 -0.22
C ILE A 167 -10.37 -2.26 -0.33
N VAL A 168 -11.20 -2.99 -1.09
CA VAL A 168 -12.63 -2.67 -1.26
C VAL A 168 -13.35 -2.70 0.09
N LEU A 169 -13.10 -3.74 0.89
CA LEU A 169 -13.72 -3.92 2.20
C LEU A 169 -13.38 -2.78 3.17
N VAL A 170 -12.08 -2.51 3.37
CA VAL A 170 -11.63 -1.46 4.30
C VAL A 170 -12.09 -0.08 3.83
N SER A 171 -11.98 0.20 2.53
CA SER A 171 -12.41 1.49 1.96
C SER A 171 -13.90 1.74 2.16
N LYS A 172 -14.73 0.71 1.98
CA LYS A 172 -16.18 0.81 2.21
C LYS A 172 -16.49 1.17 3.67
N ALA A 173 -15.83 0.53 4.63
CA ALA A 173 -16.00 0.83 6.04
C ALA A 173 -15.57 2.26 6.38
N GLN A 174 -14.40 2.69 5.87
CA GLN A 174 -13.86 4.03 6.11
C GLN A 174 -14.78 5.14 5.57
N ILE A 175 -15.37 4.94 4.39
CA ILE A 175 -16.32 5.88 3.79
C ILE A 175 -17.63 5.93 4.60
N THR A 176 -18.11 4.77 5.05
CA THR A 176 -19.37 4.67 5.83
C THR A 176 -19.25 5.27 7.23
N ALA A 177 -18.04 5.27 7.80
CA ALA A 177 -17.82 5.80 9.14
C ALA A 177 -18.04 7.32 9.28
N GLU A 178 -18.24 8.07 8.18
CA GLU A 178 -18.52 9.52 8.09
C GLU A 178 -17.52 10.46 8.80
N ASP A 179 -16.53 9.92 9.51
CA ASP A 179 -15.44 10.64 10.20
C ASP A 179 -14.25 10.92 9.27
N SER A 180 -14.51 10.98 7.95
CA SER A 180 -13.47 11.02 6.92
C SER A 180 -12.80 12.39 6.86
N ASN A 181 -11.82 12.63 7.73
CA ASN A 181 -10.93 13.79 7.60
C ASN A 181 -10.13 13.71 6.28
N LEU A 182 -9.40 14.78 5.93
CA LEU A 182 -8.62 14.82 4.68
C LEU A 182 -7.62 13.65 4.56
N ILE A 183 -7.00 13.26 5.68
CA ILE A 183 -6.05 12.14 5.73
C ILE A 183 -6.79 10.85 5.40
N SER A 184 -7.94 10.58 6.04
CA SER A 184 -8.78 9.41 5.76
C SER A 184 -9.18 9.32 4.29
N LEU A 185 -9.54 10.44 3.65
CA LEU A 185 -9.89 10.48 2.23
C LEU A 185 -8.68 10.16 1.35
N ILE A 186 -7.50 10.70 1.66
CA ILE A 186 -6.26 10.44 0.91
C ILE A 186 -5.84 8.98 1.03
N VAL A 187 -5.77 8.44 2.24
CA VAL A 187 -5.34 7.05 2.51
C VAL A 187 -6.36 6.02 2.05
N THR A 188 -7.61 6.42 1.80
CA THR A 188 -8.63 5.59 1.12
C THR A 188 -8.51 5.69 -0.40
N THR A 189 -8.27 6.89 -0.94
CA THR A 189 -8.14 7.11 -2.40
C THR A 189 -6.94 6.38 -2.97
N PHE A 190 -5.79 6.46 -2.29
CA PHE A 190 -4.54 5.84 -2.75
C PHE A 190 -4.68 4.35 -3.08
N PRO A 191 -5.09 3.46 -2.15
CA PRO A 191 -5.20 2.02 -2.43
C PRO A 191 -6.29 1.73 -3.45
N LEU A 192 -7.41 2.47 -3.47
CA LEU A 192 -8.44 2.33 -4.50
C LEU A 192 -7.89 2.65 -5.90
N LYS A 193 -7.04 3.66 -6.04
CA LYS A 193 -6.37 3.99 -7.31
C LYS A 193 -5.36 2.93 -7.73
N VAL A 194 -4.61 2.37 -6.78
CA VAL A 194 -3.72 1.23 -7.05
C VAL A 194 -4.53 0.01 -7.51
N ALA A 195 -5.64 -0.30 -6.84
CA ALA A 195 -6.56 -1.38 -7.19
C ALA A 195 -7.19 -1.17 -8.57
N GLN A 196 -7.66 0.04 -8.88
CA GLN A 196 -8.18 0.41 -10.20
C GLN A 196 -7.15 0.16 -11.31
N GLY A 197 -5.87 0.41 -11.03
CA GLY A 197 -4.77 0.17 -11.97
C GLY A 197 -4.36 -1.29 -12.12
N THR A 198 -5.00 -2.24 -11.41
CA THR A 198 -4.65 -3.67 -11.41
C THR A 198 -5.41 -4.40 -12.53
N THR A 199 -4.95 -4.19 -13.76
CA THR A 199 -5.54 -4.77 -14.99
C THR A 199 -5.42 -6.30 -15.05
N GLU A 200 -4.55 -6.88 -14.23
CA GLU A 200 -4.31 -8.32 -14.15
C GLU A 200 -5.46 -9.06 -13.42
N LEU A 201 -6.34 -8.34 -12.71
CA LEU A 201 -7.48 -8.91 -12.01
C LEU A 201 -8.58 -9.32 -13.00
N GLN A 202 -9.14 -10.52 -12.88
CA GLN A 202 -10.24 -11.02 -13.71
C GLN A 202 -11.56 -11.09 -12.91
N ASP A 203 -11.94 -9.98 -12.29
CA ASP A 203 -13.14 -9.89 -11.45
C ASP A 203 -13.95 -8.62 -11.76
N PRO A 204 -15.00 -8.71 -12.60
CA PRO A 204 -15.82 -7.57 -12.98
C PRO A 204 -16.54 -6.91 -11.80
N GLU A 205 -16.89 -7.67 -10.77
CA GLU A 205 -17.61 -7.18 -9.60
C GLU A 205 -16.69 -6.32 -8.74
N LEU A 206 -15.46 -6.77 -8.49
CA LEU A 206 -14.45 -5.97 -7.80
C LEU A 206 -14.11 -4.69 -8.57
N HIS A 207 -13.98 -4.76 -9.90
CA HIS A 207 -13.77 -3.55 -10.71
C HIS A 207 -14.91 -2.55 -10.59
N LYS A 208 -16.15 -3.04 -10.57
CA LYS A 208 -17.32 -2.19 -10.35
C LYS A 208 -17.28 -1.58 -8.95
N ALA A 209 -17.04 -2.37 -7.91
CA ALA A 209 -16.95 -1.90 -6.54
C ALA A 209 -15.87 -0.81 -6.36
N ILE A 210 -14.69 -0.98 -6.97
CA ILE A 210 -13.62 0.03 -6.94
C ILE A 210 -14.09 1.34 -7.57
N ARG A 211 -14.76 1.29 -8.73
CA ARG A 211 -15.28 2.49 -9.39
C ARG A 211 -16.33 3.18 -8.53
N ASP A 212 -17.29 2.43 -8.03
CA ASP A 212 -18.38 2.95 -7.20
C ASP A 212 -17.83 3.62 -5.92
N LEU A 213 -16.81 3.03 -5.29
CA LEU A 213 -16.15 3.60 -4.11
C LEU A 213 -15.32 4.86 -4.45
N LEU A 214 -14.61 4.87 -5.58
CA LEU A 214 -13.88 6.06 -6.02
C LEU A 214 -14.84 7.23 -6.31
N ASP A 215 -16.00 6.96 -6.92
CA ASP A 215 -17.02 7.98 -7.16
C ASP A 215 -17.61 8.50 -5.84
N GLN A 216 -17.82 7.63 -4.84
CA GLN A 216 -18.25 8.04 -3.49
C GLN A 216 -17.21 8.93 -2.81
N VAL A 217 -15.92 8.55 -2.85
CA VAL A 217 -14.84 9.36 -2.26
C VAL A 217 -14.74 10.72 -2.96
N ALA A 218 -14.89 10.76 -4.29
CA ALA A 218 -14.85 12.00 -5.06
C ALA A 218 -16.07 12.90 -4.77
N ALA A 219 -17.27 12.32 -4.63
CA ALA A 219 -18.47 13.03 -4.21
C ALA A 219 -18.30 13.63 -2.81
N GLU A 220 -17.72 12.86 -1.87
CA GLU A 220 -17.46 13.32 -0.51
C GLU A 220 -16.43 14.45 -0.47
N PHE A 221 -15.34 14.32 -1.24
CA PHE A 221 -14.35 15.39 -1.41
C PHE A 221 -14.99 16.67 -1.97
N SER A 222 -15.89 16.51 -2.96
CA SER A 222 -16.56 17.64 -3.61
C SER A 222 -17.54 18.35 -2.69
N ARG A 223 -18.31 17.58 -1.92
CA ARG A 223 -19.22 18.07 -0.89
C ARG A 223 -18.47 18.86 0.18
N ARG A 224 -17.33 18.33 0.65
CA ARG A 224 -16.55 18.94 1.74
C ARG A 224 -15.82 20.21 1.33
N TYR A 225 -15.36 20.28 0.08
CA TYR A 225 -14.55 21.39 -0.43
C TYR A 225 -15.28 22.31 -1.42
N ASN A 226 -16.61 22.17 -1.57
CA ASN A 226 -17.44 22.94 -2.50
C ASN A 226 -16.92 22.91 -3.96
N LEU A 227 -16.47 21.75 -4.41
CA LEU A 227 -15.99 21.55 -5.77
C LEU A 227 -17.13 21.02 -6.66
N LYS A 228 -17.15 21.40 -7.94
CA LYS A 228 -18.05 20.79 -8.92
C LYS A 228 -17.47 19.45 -9.36
N TYR A 229 -18.20 18.37 -9.13
CA TYR A 229 -17.85 17.04 -9.59
C TYR A 229 -18.98 16.43 -10.41
N THR A 230 -18.61 15.90 -11.57
CA THR A 230 -19.50 15.20 -12.51
C THR A 230 -19.05 13.75 -12.55
N THR A 231 -19.96 12.84 -12.24
CA THR A 231 -19.67 11.40 -12.23
C THR A 231 -19.37 10.89 -13.63
N SER A 232 -18.49 9.88 -13.72
CA SER A 232 -18.08 9.27 -14.99
C SER A 232 -19.21 8.57 -15.76
N SER A 233 -20.36 8.32 -15.12
CA SER A 233 -21.55 7.74 -15.74
C SER A 233 -22.38 8.70 -16.61
N GLN A 234 -21.99 9.99 -16.70
CA GLN A 234 -22.69 11.03 -17.48
C GLN A 234 -21.88 11.56 -18.68
N ALA A 235 -20.79 10.89 -19.07
CA ALA A 235 -19.97 11.23 -20.23
C ALA A 235 -20.07 10.16 -21.33
#